data_AF-A0A7C4Y7V5-F1
#
_entry.id   AF-A0A7C4Y7V5-F1
#
_cell.length_a   1.000
_cell.length_b   1.000
_cell.length_c   1.000
_cell.angle_alpha   90.00
_cell.angle_beta   90.00
_cell.angle_gamma   90.00
#
_symmetry.space_group_name_H-M   'P 1'
#
loop_
_entity.id
_entity.type
_entity.pdbx_description
1 polymer ?
#
loop_
_entity_poly.entity_id
_entity_poly.type
_entity_poly.pdbx_seq_one_letter_code
_entity_poly.pdbx_strand_id
1 'polypeptide(L)'
;MNAKERPWRTLVGAAVFVVLLALLTRALLTPIPAAAVEVVGGGDSSFWISKTVHVAAYAFLAWMVTQFPIHARWRALILVGLILHGCLTEYLQQFVGRGSSPHDAILDTIGVGLGTTFGWLLRLGRQRCGR
;
A
#
# COMPACT_ATOMS: atom_id res chain seq x y z
N MET A 1 -16.22 -14.74 21.51
CA MET A 1 -15.45 -13.48 21.31
C MET A 1 -16.45 -12.32 21.40
N ASN A 2 -16.33 -11.44 22.41
CA ASN A 2 -17.31 -10.39 22.70
C ASN A 2 -17.28 -9.26 21.64
N ALA A 3 -18.44 -8.97 21.05
CA ALA A 3 -18.67 -8.07 19.91
C ALA A 3 -18.56 -6.56 20.21
N LYS A 4 -17.65 -6.16 21.11
CA LYS A 4 -17.30 -4.75 21.35
C LYS A 4 -15.80 -4.53 21.10
N GLU A 5 -15.32 -4.88 19.92
CA GLU A 5 -14.14 -4.19 19.43
C GLU A 5 -14.50 -2.71 19.34
N ARG A 6 -13.78 -1.87 20.09
CA ARG A 6 -14.14 -0.45 20.25
C ARG A 6 -14.21 0.19 18.87
N PRO A 7 -15.40 0.63 18.39
CA PRO A 7 -15.59 1.03 17.00
C PRO A 7 -14.63 2.17 16.59
N TRP A 8 -14.25 3.01 17.56
CA TRP A 8 -13.27 4.08 17.35
C TRP A 8 -11.90 3.58 16.85
N ARG A 9 -11.42 2.40 17.26
CA ARG A 9 -10.12 1.88 16.79
C ARG A 9 -10.17 1.51 15.31
N THR A 10 -11.27 0.90 14.88
CA THR A 10 -11.51 0.59 13.48
C THR A 10 -11.70 1.86 12.66
N LEU A 11 -12.43 2.84 13.18
CA LEU A 11 -12.63 4.14 12.53
C LEU A 11 -11.31 4.91 12.39
N VAL A 12 -10.50 4.98 13.44
CA VAL A 12 -9.17 5.60 13.39
C VAL A 12 -8.26 4.84 12.43
N GLY A 13 -8.25 3.51 12.47
CA GLY A 13 -7.47 2.69 11.53
C GLY A 13 -7.89 2.93 10.07
N ALA A 14 -9.19 3.02 9.81
CA ALA A 14 -9.72 3.34 8.49
C ALA A 14 -9.39 4.77 8.06
N ALA A 15 -9.49 5.75 8.95
CA ALA A 15 -9.11 7.14 8.68
C ALA A 15 -7.61 7.24 8.35
N VAL A 16 -6.75 6.60 9.15
CA VAL A 16 -5.31 6.53 8.88
C VAL A 16 -5.04 5.86 7.53
N PHE A 17 -5.71 4.75 7.24
CA PHE A 17 -5.59 4.06 5.94
C PHE A 17 -5.97 4.98 4.77
N VAL A 18 -7.08 5.70 4.85
CA VAL A 18 -7.54 6.61 3.79
C VAL A 18 -6.56 7.78 3.62
N VAL A 19 -6.08 8.37 4.72
CA VAL A 19 -5.09 9.45 4.66
C VAL A 19 -3.80 8.96 4.01
N LEU A 20 -3.28 7.79 4.42
CA LEU A 20 -2.07 7.22 3.84
C LEU A 20 -2.25 6.88 2.36
N LEU A 21 -3.41 6.33 1.98
CA LEU A 21 -3.72 6.07 0.58
C LEU A 21 -3.73 7.37 -0.22
N ALA A 22 -4.38 8.41 0.26
CA ALA A 22 -4.42 9.72 -0.42
C ALA A 22 -3.02 10.36 -0.53
N LEU A 23 -2.20 10.27 0.51
CA LEU A 23 -0.81 10.73 0.47
C LEU A 23 0.02 9.95 -0.55
N LEU A 24 -0.15 8.62 -0.61
CA LEU A 24 0.48 7.77 -1.60
C LEU A 24 0.03 8.14 -3.03
N THR A 25 -1.27 8.31 -3.27
CA THR A 25 -1.81 8.76 -4.56
C THR A 25 -1.20 10.08 -4.98
N ARG A 26 -1.13 11.06 -4.07
CA ARG A 26 -0.52 12.36 -4.35
C ARG A 26 0.96 12.20 -4.70
N ALA A 27 1.71 11.41 -3.93
CA ALA A 27 3.13 11.18 -4.17
C ALA A 27 3.37 10.54 -5.54
N LEU A 28 2.56 9.55 -5.93
CA LEU A 28 2.63 8.85 -7.23
C LEU A 28 2.36 9.80 -8.40
N LEU A 29 1.42 10.73 -8.24
CA LEU A 29 1.03 11.68 -9.28
C LEU A 29 1.82 13.00 -9.24
N THR A 30 2.80 13.14 -8.34
CA THR A 30 3.65 14.33 -8.28
C THR A 30 4.96 14.06 -9.03
N PRO A 31 5.35 14.89 -10.00
CA PRO A 31 6.66 14.80 -10.64
C PRO A 31 7.79 14.99 -9.62
N ILE A 32 8.84 14.16 -9.72
CA ILE A 32 10.03 14.33 -8.86
C ILE A 32 10.89 15.44 -9.46
N PRO A 33 11.20 16.51 -8.70
CA PRO A 33 12.07 17.58 -9.19
C PRO A 33 13.52 17.07 -9.34
N ALA A 34 14.24 17.53 -10.36
CA ALA A 34 15.63 17.11 -10.62
C ALA A 34 16.55 17.31 -9.41
N ALA A 35 16.34 18.39 -8.64
CA ALA A 35 17.10 18.64 -7.41
C ALA A 35 16.96 17.52 -6.36
N ALA A 36 15.80 16.86 -6.28
CA ALA A 36 15.61 15.75 -5.35
C ALA A 36 16.37 14.49 -5.79
N VAL A 37 16.51 14.27 -7.11
CA VAL A 37 17.28 13.14 -7.68
C VAL A 37 18.76 13.27 -7.32
N GLU A 38 19.32 14.47 -7.41
CA GLU A 38 20.72 14.74 -7.03
C GLU A 38 20.97 14.46 -5.55
N VAL A 39 20.06 14.89 -4.67
CA VAL A 39 20.18 14.71 -3.20
C VAL A 39 20.24 13.23 -2.81
N VAL A 40 19.56 12.34 -3.54
CA VAL A 40 19.52 10.91 -3.24
C VAL A 40 20.63 10.11 -3.95
N GLY A 41 21.58 10.78 -4.59
CA GLY A 41 22.74 10.13 -5.23
C GLY A 41 22.54 9.81 -6.71
N GLY A 42 21.70 10.57 -7.42
CA GLY A 42 21.52 10.49 -8.87
C GLY A 42 20.39 9.55 -9.31
N GLY A 43 20.29 9.35 -10.62
CA GLY A 43 19.17 8.65 -11.28
C GLY A 43 18.95 7.21 -10.78
N ASP A 44 20.02 6.42 -10.68
CA ASP A 44 19.93 5.01 -10.28
C ASP A 44 19.47 4.84 -8.82
N SER A 45 20.06 5.60 -7.90
CA SER A 45 19.66 5.59 -6.49
C SER A 45 18.22 6.07 -6.32
N SER A 46 17.85 7.18 -6.98
CA SER A 46 16.47 7.69 -6.96
C SER A 46 15.47 6.65 -7.49
N PHE A 47 15.84 5.92 -8.54
CA PHE A 47 15.00 4.88 -9.12
C PHE A 47 14.75 3.74 -8.14
N TRP A 48 15.79 3.17 -7.55
CA TRP A 48 15.64 2.07 -6.60
C TRP A 48 14.93 2.49 -5.31
N ILE A 49 15.25 3.66 -4.76
CA ILE A 49 14.58 4.20 -3.58
C ILE A 49 13.09 4.39 -3.84
N SER A 50 12.72 5.00 -4.97
CA SER A 50 11.31 5.16 -5.35
C SER A 50 10.61 3.81 -5.38
N LYS A 51 11.19 2.81 -6.06
CA LYS A 51 10.60 1.47 -6.15
C LYS A 51 10.44 0.78 -4.81
N THR A 52 11.43 0.85 -3.94
CA THR A 52 11.35 0.28 -2.59
C THR A 52 10.25 0.97 -1.77
N VAL A 53 10.13 2.29 -1.84
CA VAL A 53 9.09 3.05 -1.14
C VAL A 53 7.69 2.64 -1.62
N HIS A 54 7.49 2.46 -2.92
CA HIS A 54 6.20 2.03 -3.47
C HIS A 54 5.81 0.64 -2.94
N VAL A 55 6.72 -0.34 -3.08
CA VAL A 55 6.50 -1.71 -2.59
C VAL A 55 6.19 -1.71 -1.09
N ALA A 56 6.97 -0.95 -0.30
CA ALA A 56 6.77 -0.85 1.15
C ALA A 56 5.43 -0.19 1.51
N ALA A 57 5.02 0.88 0.81
CA ALA A 57 3.76 1.57 1.06
C ALA A 57 2.55 0.66 0.78
N TYR A 58 2.53 -0.02 -0.36
CA TYR A 58 1.48 -0.98 -0.70
C TYR A 58 1.46 -2.18 0.25
N ALA A 59 2.63 -2.69 0.65
CA ALA A 59 2.73 -3.75 1.65
C ALA A 59 2.16 -3.30 3.00
N PHE A 60 2.47 -2.09 3.44
CA PHE A 60 1.95 -1.56 4.70
C PHE A 60 0.43 -1.38 4.67
N LEU A 61 -0.12 -0.80 3.61
CA LEU A 61 -1.56 -0.63 3.42
C LEU A 61 -2.29 -1.98 3.39
N ALA A 62 -1.77 -2.95 2.63
CA ALA A 62 -2.33 -4.30 2.56
C ALA A 62 -2.28 -4.99 3.93
N TRP A 63 -1.16 -4.86 4.65
CA TRP A 63 -1.03 -5.37 6.02
C TRP A 63 -2.09 -4.74 6.95
N MET A 64 -2.31 -3.42 6.94
CA MET A 64 -3.35 -2.77 7.74
C MET A 64 -4.74 -3.37 7.47
N VAL A 65 -5.08 -3.57 6.19
CA VAL A 65 -6.36 -4.16 5.75
C VAL A 65 -6.51 -5.59 6.29
N THR A 66 -5.42 -6.36 6.33
CA THR A 66 -5.47 -7.67 6.98
C THR A 66 -5.81 -7.55 8.44
N GLN A 67 -5.36 -6.52 9.17
CA GLN A 67 -5.60 -6.36 10.61
C GLN A 67 -7.01 -5.89 10.97
N PHE A 68 -7.78 -5.34 10.02
CA PHE A 68 -9.15 -4.91 10.29
C PHE A 68 -10.10 -6.07 10.66
N PRO A 69 -11.03 -5.85 11.61
CA PRO A 69 -12.03 -6.83 12.05
C PRO A 69 -13.22 -6.88 11.07
N ILE A 70 -12.94 -7.01 9.78
CA ILE A 70 -13.95 -7.05 8.71
C ILE A 70 -14.09 -8.46 8.13
N HIS A 71 -15.25 -8.70 7.51
CA HIS A 71 -15.54 -9.95 6.80
C HIS A 71 -14.53 -10.19 5.67
N ALA A 72 -14.21 -11.46 5.41
CA ALA A 72 -13.19 -11.85 4.43
C ALA A 72 -13.45 -11.31 3.02
N ARG A 73 -14.73 -11.26 2.60
CA ARG A 73 -15.13 -10.70 1.29
C ARG A 73 -14.76 -9.22 1.16
N TRP A 74 -15.06 -8.39 2.17
CA TRP A 74 -14.70 -6.97 2.16
C TRP A 74 -13.19 -6.76 2.19
N ARG A 75 -12.47 -7.59 2.95
CA ARG A 75 -11.00 -7.58 2.94
C ARG A 75 -10.46 -7.84 1.54
N ALA A 76 -10.95 -8.88 0.86
CA ALA A 76 -10.53 -9.20 -0.50
C ALA A 76 -10.83 -8.05 -1.47
N LEU A 77 -12.01 -7.42 -1.38
CA LEU A 77 -12.37 -6.28 -2.22
C LEU A 77 -11.42 -5.08 -2.03
N ILE A 78 -11.04 -4.76 -0.79
CA ILE A 78 -10.10 -3.65 -0.53
C ILE A 78 -8.70 -3.99 -1.06
N LEU A 79 -8.23 -5.24 -0.91
CA LEU A 79 -6.94 -5.67 -1.43
C LEU A 79 -6.89 -5.65 -2.96
N VAL A 80 -7.94 -6.12 -3.64
CA VAL A 80 -8.10 -5.98 -5.09
C VAL A 80 -8.16 -4.50 -5.48
N GLY A 81 -8.86 -3.69 -4.69
CA GLY A 81 -8.90 -2.24 -4.87
C GLY A 81 -7.52 -1.57 -4.80
N LEU A 82 -6.62 -2.02 -3.91
CA LEU A 82 -5.24 -1.52 -3.86
C LEU A 82 -4.43 -1.88 -5.11
N ILE A 83 -4.60 -3.09 -5.65
CA ILE A 83 -3.96 -3.50 -6.91
C ILE A 83 -4.47 -2.62 -8.06
N LEU A 84 -5.79 -2.47 -8.18
CA LEU A 84 -6.40 -1.61 -9.20
C LEU A 84 -5.98 -0.16 -9.04
N HIS A 85 -5.83 0.33 -7.81
CA HIS A 85 -5.32 1.67 -7.53
C HIS A 85 -3.90 1.85 -8.08
N GLY A 86 -2.97 0.90 -7.85
CA GLY A 86 -1.62 0.95 -8.42
C GLY A 86 -1.62 1.03 -9.93
N CYS A 87 -2.35 0.12 -10.59
CA CYS A 87 -2.52 0.14 -12.05
C CYS A 87 -3.11 1.46 -12.55
N LEU A 88 -4.12 2.00 -11.86
CA LEU A 88 -4.76 3.26 -12.24
C LEU A 88 -3.80 4.44 -12.06
N THR A 89 -3.06 4.52 -10.96
CA THR A 89 -2.10 5.60 -10.75
C THR A 89 -0.98 5.56 -11.79
N GLU A 90 -0.54 4.37 -12.18
CA GLU A 90 0.47 4.19 -13.22
C GLU A 90 -0.02 4.66 -14.59
N TYR A 91 -1.27 4.33 -14.93
CA TYR A 91 -1.92 4.88 -16.11
C TYR A 91 -2.04 6.42 -16.02
N LEU A 92 -2.40 6.96 -14.86
CA LEU A 92 -2.59 8.41 -14.69
C LEU A 92 -1.29 9.21 -14.71
N GLN A 93 -0.14 8.60 -14.40
CA GLN A 93 1.17 9.25 -14.41
C GLN A 93 1.51 9.90 -15.77
N GLN A 94 1.04 9.32 -16.88
CA GLN A 94 1.27 9.88 -18.23
C GLN A 94 0.65 11.28 -18.43
N PHE A 95 -0.39 11.63 -17.67
CA PHE A 95 -1.07 12.92 -17.77
C PHE A 95 -0.46 14.01 -16.89
N VAL A 96 0.50 13.66 -16.03
CA VAL A 96 1.20 14.59 -15.12
C VAL A 96 2.67 14.75 -15.48
N GLY A 97 3.10 14.31 -16.67
CA GLY A 97 4.48 14.43 -17.13
C GLY A 97 5.43 13.40 -16.51
N ARG A 98 4.91 12.25 -16.06
CA ARG A 98 5.70 11.09 -15.63
C ARG A 98 5.58 9.96 -16.65
N GLY A 99 6.60 9.11 -16.71
CA GLY A 99 6.57 7.91 -17.54
C GLY A 99 5.66 6.84 -16.92
N SER A 100 4.82 6.21 -17.73
CA SER A 100 4.06 5.02 -17.34
C SER A 100 4.84 3.74 -17.68
N SER A 101 4.81 2.76 -16.79
CA SER A 101 5.61 1.55 -16.78
C SER A 101 4.78 0.40 -16.20
N PRO A 102 4.39 -0.60 -17.03
CA PRO A 102 3.69 -1.79 -16.54
C PRO A 102 4.47 -2.54 -15.44
N HIS A 103 5.79 -2.40 -15.43
CA HIS A 103 6.65 -2.98 -14.41
C HIS A 103 6.36 -2.40 -13.02
N ASP A 104 6.00 -1.12 -12.94
CA ASP A 104 5.77 -0.47 -11.65
C ASP A 104 4.41 -0.88 -11.06
N ALA A 105 3.41 -1.14 -11.90
CA ALA A 105 2.15 -1.77 -11.48
C ALA A 105 2.36 -3.20 -10.95
N ILE A 106 3.31 -3.96 -11.51
CA ILE A 106 3.68 -5.29 -11.00
C ILE A 106 4.34 -5.18 -9.62
N LEU A 107 5.24 -4.21 -9.43
CA LEU A 107 5.89 -3.97 -8.13
C LEU A 107 4.86 -3.60 -7.05
N ASP A 108 3.90 -2.75 -7.36
CA ASP A 108 2.80 -2.41 -6.45
C ASP A 108 2.00 -3.65 -6.04
N THR A 109 1.71 -4.53 -7.01
CA THR A 109 1.02 -5.81 -6.78
C THR A 109 1.84 -6.73 -5.86
N ILE A 110 3.16 -6.80 -6.06
CA ILE A 110 4.07 -7.54 -5.17
C ILE A 110 4.01 -6.97 -3.75
N GLY A 111 4.02 -5.64 -3.60
CA GLY A 111 3.83 -4.97 -2.31
C GLY A 111 2.55 -5.44 -1.60
N VAL A 112 1.41 -5.38 -2.30
CA VAL A 112 0.12 -5.86 -1.75
C VAL A 112 0.19 -7.34 -1.34
N GLY A 113 0.81 -8.19 -2.16
CA GLY A 113 0.98 -9.61 -1.87
C GLY A 113 1.82 -9.87 -0.61
N LEU A 114 2.95 -9.18 -0.47
CA LEU A 114 3.84 -9.27 0.69
C LEU A 114 3.13 -8.83 1.97
N GLY A 115 2.48 -7.67 1.94
CA GLY A 115 1.73 -7.13 3.08
C GLY A 115 0.59 -8.04 3.53
N THR A 116 -0.14 -8.59 2.55
CA THR A 116 -1.23 -9.55 2.81
C THR A 116 -0.71 -10.83 3.45
N THR A 117 0.33 -11.43 2.86
CA THR A 117 0.94 -12.67 3.33
C THR A 117 1.48 -12.50 4.75
N PHE A 118 2.25 -11.44 4.99
CA PHE A 118 2.78 -11.12 6.30
C PHE A 118 1.67 -10.95 7.34
N GLY A 119 0.63 -10.19 7.01
CA GLY A 119 -0.53 -9.98 7.88
C GLY A 119 -1.29 -11.27 8.22
N TRP A 120 -1.39 -12.20 7.28
CA TRP A 120 -2.00 -13.52 7.49
C TRP A 120 -1.13 -14.41 8.38
N LEU A 121 0.18 -14.46 8.14
CA LEU A 121 1.12 -15.24 8.96
C LEU A 121 1.05 -14.81 10.43
N LEU A 122 1.02 -13.50 10.71
CA LEU A 122 0.87 -12.98 12.06
C LEU A 122 -0.46 -13.39 12.72
N ARG A 123 -1.55 -13.41 11.95
CA ARG A 123 -2.87 -13.84 12.44
C ARG A 123 -2.92 -15.33 12.74
N LEU A 124 -2.34 -16.15 11.86
CA LEU A 124 -2.24 -17.60 12.07
C LEU A 124 -1.40 -17.92 13.31
N GLY A 125 -0.28 -17.23 13.53
CA GLY A 125 0.54 -17.38 14.73
C GLY A 125 -0.24 -17.07 16.02
N ARG A 126 -1.00 -15.97 16.04
CA ARG A 126 -1.83 -15.58 17.19
C ARG A 126 -2.94 -16.58 17.51
N GLN A 127 -3.52 -17.21 16.50
CA GLN A 127 -4.56 -18.24 16.68
C GLN A 127 -4.00 -19.56 17.25
N ARG A 128 -2.73 -19.88 16.96
CA ARG A 128 -2.07 -21.09 17.45
C ARG A 128 -1.62 -20.99 18.90
N CYS A 129 -1.17 -19.83 19.38
CA CYS A 129 -0.77 -19.63 20.79
C CYS A 129 -1.95 -19.38 21.75
N GLY A 130 -3.14 -19.05 21.23
CA GLY A 130 -4.34 -18.82 22.03
C GLY A 130 -5.26 -20.04 22.18
N ARG A 131 -4.83 -21.21 21.68
CA ARG A 131 -5.42 -22.53 21.94
C ARG A 131 -4.51 -23.29 22.89
#